data_AF-A0A0Q7I2Y3-F1
#
_entry.id   AF-A0A0Q7I2Y3-F1
#
_cell.length_a   1.000
_cell.length_b   1.000
_cell.length_c   1.000
_cell.angle_alpha   90.00
_cell.angle_beta   90.00
_cell.angle_gamma   90.00
#
_symmetry.space_group_name_H-M   'P 1'
#
loop_
_entity.id
_entity.type
_entity.pdbx_description
1 polymer ?
#
loop_
_entity_poly.entity_id
_entity_poly.type
_entity_poly.pdbx_seq_one_letter_code
_entity_poly.pdbx_strand_id
1 'polypeptide(L)'
;MTPSKSSKRKTPPADPLKDAGGGKTKVEQGGESAPRLPHERDQSSDSQQTQDGHPPRVGRQAHEDVERGLVDTDRALEADSVEGGGKVRR
;
A
#
# COMPACT_ATOMS: atom_id res chain seq x y z
N MET A 1 57.27 10.48 9.56
CA MET A 1 56.25 10.47 8.49
C MET A 1 56.10 9.03 8.02
N THR A 2 54.93 8.43 8.24
CA THR A 2 54.58 7.03 7.98
C THR A 2 54.10 6.82 6.53
N PRO A 3 54.14 5.57 5.99
CA PRO A 3 54.05 5.30 4.56
C PRO A 3 52.63 5.26 3.98
N SER A 4 52.55 5.58 2.70
CA SER A 4 51.41 5.43 1.79
C SER A 4 50.98 3.96 1.67
N LYS A 5 49.69 3.68 1.88
CA LYS A 5 49.02 2.43 1.47
C LYS A 5 47.79 2.79 0.64
N SER A 6 47.86 2.51 -0.65
CA SER A 6 46.73 2.59 -1.58
C SER A 6 45.77 1.42 -1.35
N SER A 7 44.64 1.66 -0.68
CA SER A 7 43.54 0.71 -0.59
C SER A 7 42.54 0.96 -1.73
N LYS A 8 42.56 0.07 -2.73
CA LYS A 8 41.53 -0.02 -3.80
C LYS A 8 40.17 -0.18 -3.15
N ARG A 9 39.29 0.83 -3.27
CA ARG A 9 37.90 0.73 -2.81
C ARG A 9 37.11 -0.11 -3.81
N LYS A 10 36.67 -1.29 -3.36
CA LYS A 10 35.70 -2.15 -4.04
C LYS A 10 34.35 -1.43 -4.01
N THR A 11 33.77 -1.14 -5.17
CA THR A 11 32.40 -0.64 -5.28
C THR A 11 31.40 -1.76 -4.94
N PRO A 12 30.42 -1.53 -4.06
CA PRO A 12 29.31 -2.47 -3.90
C PRO A 12 28.35 -2.35 -5.10
N PRO A 13 27.66 -3.44 -5.49
CA PRO A 13 26.70 -3.41 -6.60
C PRO A 13 25.52 -2.49 -6.26
N ALA A 14 25.08 -1.73 -7.27
CA ALA A 14 23.93 -0.85 -7.16
C ALA A 14 22.67 -1.69 -6.94
N ASP A 15 21.95 -1.38 -5.85
CA ASP A 15 20.68 -1.99 -5.50
C ASP A 15 19.57 -1.28 -6.28
N PRO A 16 18.87 -1.95 -7.23
CA PRO A 16 17.94 -1.30 -8.16
C PRO A 16 16.64 -0.82 -7.49
N LEU A 17 16.44 -1.09 -6.20
CA LEU A 17 15.22 -0.74 -5.46
C LEU A 17 15.19 0.71 -4.92
N LYS A 18 16.18 1.54 -5.26
CA LYS A 18 16.44 2.83 -4.59
C LYS A 18 15.95 4.09 -5.31
N ASP A 19 15.21 3.99 -6.40
CA ASP A 19 14.68 5.19 -7.07
C ASP A 19 13.16 5.26 -7.04
N ALA A 20 12.62 5.53 -5.85
CA ALA A 20 11.31 6.14 -5.71
C ALA A 20 11.48 7.67 -5.84
N GLY A 21 11.68 8.14 -7.07
CA GLY A 21 11.55 9.53 -7.51
C GLY A 21 11.82 10.62 -6.47
N GLY A 22 13.10 10.90 -6.21
CA GLY A 22 13.55 12.20 -5.68
C GLY A 22 13.26 12.54 -4.21
N GLY A 23 12.69 11.63 -3.40
CA GLY A 23 12.49 11.82 -1.97
C GLY A 23 13.71 11.38 -1.13
N LYS A 24 13.98 12.06 0.00
CA LYS A 24 15.01 11.65 0.99
C LYS A 24 14.59 10.46 1.86
N THR A 25 13.34 10.01 1.73
CA THR A 25 12.74 8.93 2.52
C THR A 25 12.93 7.60 1.81
N LYS A 26 13.59 6.65 2.47
CA LYS A 26 13.67 5.26 2.01
C LYS A 26 12.46 4.50 2.56
N VAL A 27 11.67 3.88 1.69
CA VAL A 27 10.66 2.90 2.12
C VAL A 27 11.40 1.63 2.52
N GLU A 28 11.42 1.30 3.80
CA GLU A 28 11.82 -0.03 4.28
C GLU A 28 10.66 -1.01 4.02
N GLN A 29 10.60 -1.54 2.80
CA GLN A 29 9.74 -2.68 2.48
C GLN A 29 10.54 -3.97 2.76
N GLY A 30 10.42 -4.49 3.98
CA GLY A 30 11.04 -5.77 4.33
C GLY A 30 11.45 -5.89 5.79
N GLY A 31 10.47 -6.05 6.69
CA GLY A 31 10.75 -6.50 8.06
C GLY A 31 11.22 -7.97 8.06
N GLU A 32 12.09 -8.30 9.02
CA GLU A 32 12.78 -9.60 9.16
C GLU A 32 11.89 -10.82 8.84
N SER A 33 12.44 -11.75 8.05
CA SER A 33 11.79 -12.98 7.56
C SER A 33 11.65 -14.08 8.64
N ALA A 34 11.53 -13.69 9.90
CA ALA A 34 11.17 -14.61 10.98
C ALA A 34 9.63 -14.77 11.01
N PRO A 35 9.11 -15.92 11.46
CA PRO A 35 7.68 -16.04 11.78
C PRO A 35 7.29 -14.94 12.79
N ARG A 36 6.48 -13.99 12.33
CA ARG A 36 6.00 -12.87 13.15
C ARG A 36 4.89 -13.34 14.09
N LEU A 37 4.76 -12.68 15.24
CA LEU A 37 3.60 -12.89 16.10
C LEU A 37 2.32 -12.40 15.38
N PRO A 38 1.14 -12.94 15.70
CA PRO A 38 -0.11 -12.54 15.04
C PRO A 38 -0.33 -11.02 15.06
N HIS A 39 -0.11 -10.37 16.21
CA HIS A 39 -0.28 -8.93 16.36
C HIS A 39 0.81 -8.10 15.64
N GLU A 40 1.96 -8.68 15.32
CA GLU A 40 2.98 -8.05 14.49
C GLU A 40 2.65 -8.17 13.00
N ARG A 41 2.11 -9.33 12.60
CA ARG A 41 1.64 -9.58 11.24
C ARG A 41 0.42 -8.71 10.91
N ASP A 42 -0.49 -8.52 11.86
CA ASP A 42 -1.68 -7.70 11.63
C ASP A 42 -1.32 -6.23 11.38
N GLN A 43 -0.26 -5.74 12.02
CA GLN A 43 0.23 -4.37 11.91
C GLN A 43 1.21 -4.14 10.74
N SER A 44 1.54 -5.17 9.98
CA SER A 44 2.51 -5.04 8.90
C SER A 44 1.86 -4.55 7.59
N SER A 45 2.66 -3.89 6.73
CA SER A 45 2.14 -3.39 5.44
C SER A 45 1.70 -4.52 4.50
N ASP A 46 2.28 -5.71 4.65
CA ASP A 46 1.92 -6.91 3.90
C ASP A 46 0.66 -7.61 4.43
N SER A 47 0.08 -7.15 5.54
CA SER A 47 -1.19 -7.64 6.09
C SER A 47 -2.34 -7.53 5.08
N GLN A 48 -2.27 -6.55 4.17
CA GLN A 48 -3.28 -6.33 3.12
C GLN A 48 -2.94 -7.01 1.78
N GLN A 49 -1.79 -7.67 1.67
CA GLN A 49 -1.40 -8.37 0.45
C GLN A 49 -2.24 -9.64 0.30
N THR A 50 -2.72 -9.89 -0.91
CA THR A 50 -3.34 -11.17 -1.27
C THR A 50 -2.26 -12.18 -1.64
N GLN A 51 -2.56 -13.48 -1.47
CA GLN A 51 -1.60 -14.55 -1.77
C GLN A 51 -1.07 -14.49 -3.21
N ASP A 52 -1.91 -14.09 -4.16
CA ASP A 52 -1.58 -14.03 -5.59
C ASP A 52 -1.19 -12.62 -6.05
N GLY A 53 -1.10 -11.64 -5.14
CA GLY A 53 -0.84 -10.22 -5.46
C GLY A 53 -1.97 -9.52 -6.22
N HIS A 54 -3.02 -10.24 -6.61
CA HIS A 54 -4.19 -9.68 -7.28
C HIS A 54 -5.29 -9.31 -6.29
N PRO A 55 -6.04 -8.22 -6.52
CA PRO A 55 -7.20 -7.90 -5.70
C PRO A 55 -8.16 -9.09 -5.62
N PRO A 56 -8.84 -9.32 -4.48
CA PRO A 56 -9.85 -10.36 -4.37
C PRO A 56 -10.90 -10.24 -5.47
N ARG A 57 -11.56 -11.34 -5.83
CA ARG A 57 -12.59 -11.35 -6.89
C ARG A 57 -13.63 -10.23 -6.71
N VAL A 58 -14.08 -10.04 -5.46
CA VAL A 58 -15.03 -8.99 -5.10
C VAL A 58 -14.49 -7.58 -5.33
N GLY A 59 -13.21 -7.33 -5.05
CA GLY A 59 -12.58 -6.03 -5.29
C GLY A 59 -12.44 -5.71 -6.78
N ARG A 60 -12.12 -6.73 -7.60
CA ARG A 60 -12.09 -6.57 -9.06
C ARG A 60 -13.47 -6.27 -9.62
N GLN A 61 -14.48 -7.00 -9.17
CA GLN A 61 -15.85 -6.79 -9.61
C GLN A 61 -16.36 -5.39 -9.22
N ALA A 62 -16.15 -4.97 -7.97
CA ALA A 62 -16.56 -3.63 -7.53
C ALA A 62 -15.88 -2.52 -8.36
N HIS A 63 -14.60 -2.69 -8.71
CA HIS A 63 -13.91 -1.77 -9.61
C HIS A 63 -14.55 -1.74 -11.00
N GLU A 64 -14.84 -2.90 -11.60
CA GLU A 64 -15.52 -2.98 -12.89
C GLU A 64 -16.93 -2.36 -12.86
N ASP A 65 -17.66 -2.53 -11.76
CA ASP A 65 -19.00 -1.98 -11.58
C ASP A 65 -18.93 -0.43 -11.57
N VAL A 66 -17.99 0.14 -10.82
CA VAL A 66 -17.77 1.59 -10.78
C VAL A 66 -17.31 2.13 -12.15
N GLU A 67 -16.39 1.46 -12.83
CA GLU A 67 -15.92 1.85 -14.18
C GLU A 67 -17.05 1.81 -15.21
N ARG A 68 -18.03 0.91 -15.05
CA ARG A 68 -19.24 0.85 -15.87
C ARG A 68 -20.31 1.86 -15.46
N GLY A 69 -20.09 2.62 -14.38
CA GLY A 69 -21.03 3.60 -13.84
C GLY A 69 -22.18 3.00 -13.02
N LEU A 70 -22.06 1.74 -12.57
CA LEU A 70 -23.01 1.15 -11.63
C LEU A 70 -22.82 1.81 -10.26
N VAL A 71 -23.93 2.25 -9.67
CA VAL A 71 -23.98 2.87 -8.34
C VAL A 71 -24.88 2.01 -7.47
N ASP A 72 -24.45 1.76 -6.22
CA ASP A 72 -25.27 1.06 -5.22
C ASP A 72 -26.41 1.98 -4.77
N THR A 73 -27.58 1.84 -5.40
CA THR A 73 -28.77 2.66 -5.12
C THR A 73 -29.68 2.06 -4.04
N ASP A 74 -29.46 0.80 -3.66
CA ASP A 74 -30.25 0.10 -2.65
C ASP A 74 -29.81 0.47 -1.23
N ARG A 75 -28.58 0.98 -1.10
CA ARG A 75 -28.10 1.63 0.11
C ARG A 75 -28.88 2.92 0.33
N ALA A 76 -29.53 3.03 1.49
CA ALA A 76 -30.13 4.28 1.93
C ALA A 76 -29.09 5.41 1.88
N LEU A 77 -29.56 6.66 1.71
CA LEU A 77 -28.70 7.84 1.74
C LEU A 77 -27.72 7.72 2.91
N GLU A 78 -26.43 7.91 2.63
CA GLU A 78 -25.41 7.98 3.69
C GLU A 78 -25.90 8.95 4.76
N ALA A 79 -25.79 8.57 6.03
CA ALA A 79 -26.30 9.37 7.14
C ALA A 79 -25.77 10.80 7.11
N ASP A 80 -24.54 10.99 6.61
CA ASP A 80 -23.87 12.28 6.46
C ASP A 80 -24.40 13.12 5.28
N SER A 81 -25.08 12.53 4.30
CA SER A 81 -25.74 13.26 3.20
C SER A 81 -27.01 13.98 3.63
N VAL A 82 -27.57 13.61 4.79
CA VAL A 82 -28.89 14.09 5.27
C VAL A 82 -28.81 15.45 5.96
N GLU A 83 -27.61 15.95 6.31
CA GLU A 83 -27.44 17.25 6.98
C GLU A 83 -27.71 18.45 6.02
N GLY A 84 -27.90 18.18 4.72
CA GLY A 84 -28.22 19.15 3.67
C GLY A 84 -29.69 19.16 3.23
N GLY A 85 -30.64 19.31 4.16
CA GLY A 85 -31.96 19.89 3.90
C GLY A 85 -32.80 19.35 2.72
N GLY A 86 -33.54 18.27 2.92
CA GLY A 86 -34.62 17.87 2.00
C GLY A 86 -35.63 16.94 2.68
N LYS A 87 -36.82 17.47 3.00
CA LYS A 87 -37.92 16.66 3.55
C LYS A 87 -38.26 15.51 2.60
N VAL A 88 -38.02 14.28 3.04
CA VAL A 88 -38.57 13.07 2.41
C VAL A 88 -40.07 13.08 2.63
N ARG A 89 -40.84 13.41 1.59
CA ARG A 89 -42.29 13.22 1.60
C ARG A 89 -42.58 11.76 1.25
N ARG A 90 -43.23 11.06 2.19
CA ARG A 90 -43.75 9.70 2.01
C ARG A 90 -44.92 9.68 1.03
#